data_AF-A0A7Y4QUP5-F1
#
_entry.id   AF-A0A7Y4QUP5-F1
#
_cell.length_a   1.000
_cell.length_b   1.000
_cell.length_c   1.000
_cell.angle_alpha   90.00
_cell.angle_beta   90.00
_cell.angle_gamma   90.00
#
_symmetry.space_group_name_H-M   'P 1'
#
loop_
_entity.id
_entity.type
_entity.pdbx_description
1 polymer ?
#
loop_
_entity_poly.entity_id
_entity_poly.type
_entity_poly.pdbx_seq_one_letter_code
_entity_poly.pdbx_strand_id
1 'polypeptide(L)'
;MREIKLTAILKTYSKEEFKEFEKFIDSPFFSSGRNLKPLYLALRKFYPDFEPSKFTGEKVFAQIYKGRAFNIALFRKLISDMTKAAEEYLLQRSLREYPYYEYILKLREFSKRGLEKQFEKYYDEAETYIRNNSFSSDVENRLLHELLEIKIDSYYENGMQSKVTAMIIQSSTYMINSFLYTLISNMQSIHVNERSFVKPGKKDTINNFMNTFDFDAFAGEGSDPKIKIYTMFIHQVKGVYTKRTITELKEQLNKQKDFFHKAELHELYKGLAGMCVELAGGKPDKPQYQRLLFEIYKDVLNNNVLSNPATGTVDLHSFRNMFNTALDISETDWAEEFLKKYVHTLPQKHVKNLENFFYGKIEFVKGHFEKALEYFSKLDQTQFIFMKDLKFEYLKCYYALGYTESAISLVDSFRHFVSNNDSVPEFQRIEVQDFLKKYMALLNLRIKYSKNKYEELERLLKDSKDTWFYKRLLEIKVN
;
A
#
# COMPACT_ATOMS: atom_id res chain seq x y z
N MET A 1 -20.59 7.36 26.50
CA MET A 1 -19.59 6.87 27.47
C MET A 1 -18.31 6.62 26.69
N ARG A 2 -17.17 7.23 27.04
CA ARG A 2 -15.89 6.95 26.33
C ARG A 2 -15.60 5.45 26.45
N GLU A 3 -15.25 4.81 25.34
CA GLU A 3 -14.87 3.41 25.34
C GLU A 3 -13.68 3.18 26.30
N ILE A 4 -13.80 2.18 27.16
CA ILE A 4 -12.75 1.84 28.12
C ILE A 4 -11.67 1.07 27.34
N LYS A 5 -10.41 1.46 27.48
CA LYS A 5 -9.27 0.84 26.76
C LYS A 5 -9.29 -0.70 26.83
N LEU A 6 -9.60 -1.25 28.00
CA LEU A 6 -9.76 -2.70 28.18
C LEU A 6 -10.77 -3.31 27.22
N THR A 7 -11.98 -2.75 27.11
CA THR A 7 -13.01 -3.31 26.23
C THR A 7 -12.65 -3.15 24.76
N ALA A 8 -11.95 -2.06 24.39
CA ALA A 8 -11.44 -1.89 23.03
C ALA A 8 -10.45 -3.01 22.66
N ILE A 9 -9.55 -3.38 23.58
CA ILE A 9 -8.60 -4.49 23.39
C ILE A 9 -9.34 -5.83 23.34
N LEU A 10 -10.17 -6.13 24.33
CA LEU A 10 -10.83 -7.44 24.41
C LEU A 10 -11.79 -7.71 23.25
N LYS A 11 -12.38 -6.68 22.64
CA LYS A 11 -13.21 -6.80 21.42
C LYS A 11 -12.45 -7.33 20.22
N THR A 12 -11.14 -7.09 20.13
CA THR A 12 -10.33 -7.59 19.01
C THR A 12 -9.97 -9.05 19.17
N TYR A 13 -10.19 -9.64 20.35
CA TYR A 13 -9.81 -11.02 20.60
C TYR A 13 -10.77 -11.94 19.87
N SER A 14 -10.26 -12.96 19.19
CA SER A 14 -11.04 -14.13 18.78
C SER A 14 -11.57 -14.90 20.01
N LYS A 15 -12.51 -15.83 19.79
CA LYS A 15 -13.04 -16.67 20.88
C LYS A 15 -11.92 -17.53 21.48
N GLU A 16 -10.98 -17.95 20.65
CA GLU A 16 -9.80 -18.73 21.01
C GLU A 16 -8.84 -17.86 21.83
N GLU A 17 -8.54 -16.64 21.37
CA GLU A 17 -7.72 -15.66 22.11
C GLU A 17 -8.29 -15.34 23.48
N PHE A 18 -9.60 -15.13 23.56
CA PHE A 18 -10.25 -14.80 24.81
C PHE A 18 -10.15 -15.96 25.83
N LYS A 19 -10.10 -17.21 25.37
CA LYS A 19 -9.85 -18.40 26.22
C LYS A 19 -8.37 -18.56 26.58
N GLU A 20 -7.46 -18.26 25.67
CA GLU A 20 -6.02 -18.27 25.98
C GLU A 20 -5.65 -17.19 26.97
N PHE A 21 -6.27 -16.01 26.86
CA PHE A 21 -6.11 -14.92 27.80
C PHE A 21 -6.51 -15.34 29.23
N GLU A 22 -7.54 -16.18 29.37
CA GLU A 22 -7.91 -16.78 30.66
C GLU A 22 -6.75 -17.59 31.27
N LYS A 23 -6.07 -18.41 30.46
CA LYS A 23 -4.90 -19.19 30.91
C LYS A 23 -3.73 -18.28 31.26
N PHE A 24 -3.56 -17.20 30.49
CA PHE A 24 -2.51 -16.22 30.71
C PHE A 24 -2.66 -15.51 32.07
N ILE A 25 -3.86 -15.02 32.39
CA ILE A 25 -4.11 -14.36 33.70
C ILE A 25 -4.08 -15.33 34.88
N ASP A 26 -4.33 -16.62 34.65
CA ASP A 26 -4.21 -17.67 35.66
C ASP A 26 -2.75 -18.13 35.87
N SER A 27 -1.83 -17.72 34.98
CA SER A 27 -0.41 -18.06 35.11
C SER A 27 0.20 -17.40 36.35
N PRO A 28 0.84 -18.17 37.26
CA PRO A 28 1.53 -17.61 38.42
C PRO A 28 2.66 -16.64 38.03
N PHE A 29 3.27 -16.86 36.85
CA PHE A 29 4.37 -16.03 36.35
C PHE A 29 3.90 -14.64 35.91
N PHE A 30 2.80 -14.56 35.14
CA PHE A 30 2.32 -13.29 34.59
C PHE A 30 1.37 -12.53 35.52
N SER A 31 0.66 -13.24 36.40
CA SER A 31 -0.27 -12.62 37.35
C SER A 31 0.44 -11.84 38.46
N SER A 32 1.69 -12.18 38.79
CA SER A 32 2.48 -11.58 39.89
C SER A 32 1.67 -11.48 41.20
N GLY A 33 0.86 -12.50 41.50
CA GLY A 33 0.00 -12.55 42.70
C GLY A 33 -1.31 -11.75 42.59
N ARG A 34 -1.61 -11.10 41.47
CA ARG A 34 -2.89 -10.42 41.22
C ARG A 34 -3.96 -11.44 40.82
N ASN A 35 -5.07 -11.46 41.55
CA ASN A 35 -6.22 -12.30 41.19
C ASN A 35 -7.16 -11.58 40.22
N LEU A 36 -6.90 -11.71 38.92
CA LEU A 36 -7.71 -11.09 37.85
C LEU A 36 -8.86 -11.98 37.36
N LYS A 37 -8.88 -13.25 37.75
CA LYS A 37 -9.87 -14.23 37.32
C LYS A 37 -11.33 -13.83 37.60
N PRO A 38 -11.69 -13.27 38.78
CA PRO A 38 -13.05 -12.81 39.02
C PRO A 38 -13.51 -11.73 38.03
N LEU A 39 -12.63 -10.79 37.69
CA LEU A 39 -12.94 -9.74 36.71
C LEU A 39 -13.09 -10.34 35.31
N TYR A 40 -12.23 -11.28 34.91
CA TYR A 40 -12.39 -12.00 33.64
C TYR A 40 -13.74 -12.70 33.54
N LEU A 41 -14.14 -13.45 34.57
CA LEU A 41 -15.42 -14.17 34.58
C LEU A 41 -16.63 -13.22 34.52
N ALA A 42 -16.53 -12.03 35.13
CA ALA A 42 -17.55 -11.00 35.01
C ALA A 42 -17.60 -10.41 33.58
N LEU A 43 -16.44 -10.14 32.98
CA LEU A 43 -16.31 -9.60 31.62
C LEU A 43 -16.79 -10.59 30.55
N ARG A 44 -16.54 -11.88 30.73
CA ARG A 44 -16.90 -12.95 29.79
C ARG A 44 -18.38 -12.97 29.44
N LYS A 45 -19.25 -12.51 30.35
CA LYS A 45 -20.71 -12.44 30.12
C LYS A 45 -21.13 -11.34 29.13
N PHE A 46 -20.23 -10.39 28.87
CA PHE A 46 -20.48 -9.24 27.99
C PHE A 46 -19.65 -9.30 26.70
N TYR A 47 -18.67 -10.19 26.62
CA TYR A 47 -17.89 -10.45 25.41
C TYR A 47 -18.77 -11.16 24.35
N PRO A 48 -18.65 -10.84 23.04
CA PRO A 48 -17.64 -9.95 22.45
C PRO A 48 -18.03 -8.47 22.39
N ASP A 49 -19.30 -8.12 22.53
CA ASP A 49 -19.80 -6.80 22.10
C ASP A 49 -19.63 -5.70 23.16
N PHE A 50 -19.60 -6.06 24.44
CA PHE A 50 -19.55 -5.14 25.59
C PHE A 50 -20.53 -3.97 25.46
N GLU A 51 -21.79 -4.27 25.10
CA GLU A 51 -22.83 -3.26 24.85
C GLU A 51 -22.92 -2.23 26.00
N PRO A 52 -22.74 -0.93 25.74
CA PRO A 52 -22.68 0.10 26.79
C PRO A 52 -23.94 0.18 27.67
N SER A 53 -25.11 -0.21 27.14
CA SER A 53 -26.37 -0.27 27.89
C SER A 53 -26.37 -1.39 28.95
N LYS A 54 -25.62 -2.47 28.71
CA LYS A 54 -25.55 -3.66 29.57
C LYS A 54 -24.28 -3.66 30.44
N PHE A 55 -23.20 -3.09 29.95
CA PHE A 55 -21.88 -3.05 30.60
C PHE A 55 -21.65 -1.73 31.36
N THR A 56 -21.87 -1.74 32.68
CA THR A 56 -21.50 -0.62 33.56
C THR A 56 -20.53 -1.06 34.64
N GLY A 57 -19.70 -0.13 35.13
CA GLY A 57 -18.70 -0.44 36.16
C GLY A 57 -19.31 -1.00 37.44
N GLU A 58 -20.48 -0.48 37.83
CA GLU A 58 -21.26 -0.93 38.98
C GLU A 58 -21.74 -2.38 38.80
N LYS A 59 -22.27 -2.72 37.62
CA LYS A 59 -22.73 -4.09 37.30
C LYS A 59 -21.58 -5.09 37.35
N VAL A 60 -20.43 -4.74 36.79
CA VAL A 60 -19.23 -5.60 36.82
C VAL A 60 -18.71 -5.74 38.25
N PHE A 61 -18.62 -4.64 38.99
CA PHE A 61 -18.14 -4.64 40.37
C PHE A 61 -19.04 -5.48 41.29
N ALA A 62 -20.36 -5.39 41.14
CA ALA A 62 -21.31 -6.17 41.91
C ALA A 62 -21.20 -7.69 41.65
N GLN A 63 -20.79 -8.09 40.44
CA GLN A 63 -20.51 -9.51 40.13
C GLN A 63 -19.24 -10.02 40.81
N ILE A 64 -18.23 -9.16 40.98
CA ILE A 64 -16.94 -9.50 41.59
C ILE A 64 -17.04 -9.47 43.12
N TYR A 65 -17.68 -8.43 43.67
CA TYR A 65 -17.79 -8.17 45.10
C TYR A 65 -19.25 -8.16 45.55
N LYS A 66 -19.83 -9.35 45.71
CA LYS A 66 -21.21 -9.51 46.17
C LYS A 66 -21.46 -8.78 47.49
N GLY A 67 -22.50 -7.95 47.53
CA GLY A 67 -22.92 -7.22 48.73
C GLY A 67 -22.04 -6.02 49.13
N ARG A 68 -21.02 -5.64 48.34
CA ARG A 68 -20.20 -4.45 48.61
C ARG A 68 -20.68 -3.24 47.81
N ALA A 69 -20.67 -2.07 48.44
CA ALA A 69 -20.91 -0.80 47.75
C ALA A 69 -19.84 -0.56 46.67
N PHE A 70 -20.23 0.08 45.57
CA PHE A 70 -19.33 0.34 44.45
C PHE A 70 -18.15 1.23 44.88
N ASN A 71 -16.94 0.67 44.83
CA ASN A 71 -15.72 1.41 45.09
C ASN A 71 -15.02 1.74 43.77
N ILE A 72 -15.18 2.99 43.34
CA ILE A 72 -14.64 3.45 42.05
C ILE A 72 -13.12 3.36 41.97
N ALA A 73 -12.39 3.60 43.07
CA ALA A 73 -10.93 3.54 43.09
C ALA A 73 -10.43 2.09 42.93
N LEU A 74 -11.04 1.15 43.66
CA LEU A 74 -10.75 -0.27 43.54
C LEU A 74 -11.11 -0.81 42.15
N PHE A 75 -12.26 -0.42 41.61
CA PHE A 75 -12.66 -0.81 40.26
C PHE A 75 -11.70 -0.29 39.20
N ARG A 76 -11.30 0.98 39.27
CA ARG A 76 -10.29 1.57 38.37
C ARG A 76 -8.96 0.82 38.44
N LYS A 77 -8.52 0.44 39.64
CA LYS A 77 -7.30 -0.38 39.82
C LYS A 77 -7.43 -1.74 39.13
N LEU A 78 -8.53 -2.46 39.37
CA LEU A 78 -8.80 -3.76 38.72
C LEU A 78 -8.83 -3.67 37.19
N ILE A 79 -9.51 -2.66 36.65
CA ILE A 79 -9.54 -2.41 35.20
C ILE A 79 -8.14 -2.09 34.66
N SER A 80 -7.37 -1.26 35.38
CA SER A 80 -5.99 -0.94 35.00
C SER A 80 -5.09 -2.18 34.99
N ASP A 81 -5.15 -3.01 36.03
CA ASP A 81 -4.37 -4.25 36.12
C ASP A 81 -4.76 -5.25 35.01
N MET A 82 -6.07 -5.40 34.73
CA MET A 82 -6.55 -6.25 33.63
C MET A 82 -6.16 -5.69 32.26
N THR A 83 -6.14 -4.37 32.09
CA THR A 83 -5.68 -3.74 30.84
C THR A 83 -4.21 -4.07 30.59
N LYS A 84 -3.35 -3.95 31.62
CA LYS A 84 -1.93 -4.33 31.51
C LYS A 84 -1.76 -5.81 31.18
N ALA A 85 -2.55 -6.69 31.81
CA ALA A 85 -2.50 -8.11 31.51
C ALA A 85 -2.93 -8.40 30.06
N ALA A 86 -3.93 -7.70 29.54
CA ALA A 86 -4.37 -7.83 28.16
C ALA A 86 -3.27 -7.37 27.17
N GLU A 87 -2.62 -6.23 27.44
CA GLU A 87 -1.49 -5.75 26.64
C GLU A 87 -0.30 -6.72 26.66
N GLU A 88 0.04 -7.27 27.82
CA GLU A 88 1.12 -8.26 27.95
C GLU A 88 0.78 -9.56 27.22
N TYR A 89 -0.48 -10.04 27.28
CA TYR A 89 -0.91 -11.19 26.50
C TYR A 89 -0.73 -10.98 25.00
N LEU A 90 -1.07 -9.79 24.48
CA LEU A 90 -0.84 -9.44 23.08
C LEU A 90 0.65 -9.49 22.73
N LEU A 91 1.53 -8.95 23.59
CA LEU A 91 2.98 -9.05 23.40
C LEU A 91 3.45 -10.51 23.32
N GLN A 92 3.03 -11.35 24.27
CA GLN A 92 3.42 -12.77 24.30
C GLN A 92 2.92 -13.53 23.06
N ARG A 93 1.74 -13.16 22.55
CA ARG A 93 1.21 -13.71 21.30
C ARG A 93 2.03 -13.24 20.10
N SER A 94 2.33 -11.95 20.01
CA SER A 94 3.11 -11.38 18.91
C SER A 94 4.52 -11.97 18.82
N LEU A 95 5.15 -12.33 19.94
CA LEU A 95 6.44 -13.03 19.92
C LEU A 95 6.38 -14.40 19.21
N ARG A 96 5.22 -15.09 19.27
CA ARG A 96 5.02 -16.34 18.54
C ARG A 96 4.73 -16.12 17.05
N GLU A 97 4.09 -15.00 16.73
CA GLU A 97 3.78 -14.59 15.35
C GLU A 97 5.03 -14.10 14.60
N TYR A 98 5.99 -13.54 15.33
CA TYR A 98 7.25 -13.02 14.79
C TYR A 98 8.48 -13.74 15.39
N PRO A 99 8.75 -15.01 14.99
CA PRO A 99 9.83 -15.84 15.56
C PRO A 99 11.23 -15.21 15.50
N TYR A 100 11.48 -14.29 14.58
CA TYR A 100 12.78 -13.59 14.47
C TYR A 100 13.12 -12.78 15.73
N TYR A 101 12.14 -12.17 16.40
CA TYR A 101 12.39 -11.50 17.68
C TYR A 101 12.75 -12.50 18.78
N GLU A 102 12.14 -13.69 18.77
CA GLU A 102 12.49 -14.77 19.69
C GLU A 102 13.93 -15.24 19.45
N TYR A 103 14.36 -15.37 18.18
CA TYR A 103 15.74 -15.70 17.83
C TYR A 103 16.74 -14.70 18.43
N ILE A 104 16.53 -13.41 18.15
CA ILE A 104 17.40 -12.31 18.61
C ILE A 104 17.49 -12.29 20.15
N LEU A 105 16.36 -12.35 20.85
CA LEU A 105 16.32 -12.28 22.31
C LEU A 105 17.01 -13.48 22.97
N LYS A 106 16.82 -14.69 22.44
CA LYS A 106 17.48 -15.90 22.96
C LYS A 106 18.99 -15.89 22.69
N LEU A 107 19.44 -15.44 21.51
CA LEU A 107 20.87 -15.33 21.21
C LEU A 107 21.58 -14.38 22.17
N ARG A 108 20.97 -13.23 22.46
CA ARG A 108 21.49 -12.31 23.49
C ARG A 108 21.63 -12.97 24.85
N GLU A 109 20.61 -13.72 25.29
CA GLU A 109 20.67 -14.45 26.56
C GLU A 109 21.70 -15.59 26.54
N PHE A 110 21.86 -16.30 25.42
CA PHE A 110 22.88 -17.35 25.29
C PHE A 110 24.29 -16.78 25.34
N SER A 111 24.58 -15.67 24.64
CA SER A 111 25.88 -15.00 24.72
C SER A 111 26.15 -14.52 26.15
N LYS A 112 25.22 -13.77 26.74
CA LYS A 112 25.33 -13.23 28.09
C LYS A 112 25.57 -14.30 29.17
N ARG A 113 25.10 -15.52 28.95
CA ARG A 113 25.24 -16.65 29.88
C ARG A 113 26.42 -17.56 29.55
N GLY A 114 27.22 -17.25 28.52
CA GLY A 114 28.35 -18.08 28.08
C GLY A 114 27.94 -19.43 27.49
N LEU A 115 26.73 -19.54 26.92
CA LEU A 115 26.21 -20.77 26.32
C LEU A 115 26.63 -20.92 24.85
N GLU A 116 27.93 -20.93 24.59
CA GLU A 116 28.52 -20.86 23.23
C GLU A 116 28.00 -21.93 22.25
N LYS A 117 27.89 -23.19 22.69
CA LYS A 117 27.41 -24.28 21.82
C LYS A 117 25.95 -24.07 21.40
N GLN A 118 25.13 -23.60 22.32
CA GLN A 118 23.73 -23.28 22.04
C GLN A 118 23.63 -22.03 21.18
N PHE A 119 24.48 -21.03 21.45
CA PHE A 119 24.58 -19.82 20.66
C PHE A 119 24.87 -20.11 19.19
N GLU A 120 25.96 -20.82 18.88
CA GLU A 120 26.34 -21.08 17.47
C GLU A 120 25.28 -21.89 16.73
N LYS A 121 24.76 -22.96 17.35
CA LYS A 121 23.68 -23.74 16.73
C LYS A 121 22.44 -22.88 16.45
N TYR A 122 22.03 -22.08 17.43
CA TYR A 122 20.82 -21.27 17.32
C TYR A 122 21.01 -20.05 16.41
N TYR A 123 22.25 -19.58 16.23
CA TYR A 123 22.62 -18.55 15.27
C TYR A 123 22.40 -19.05 13.84
N ASP A 124 22.88 -20.25 13.53
CA ASP A 124 22.72 -20.84 12.19
C ASP A 124 21.23 -21.09 11.87
N GLU A 125 20.43 -21.51 12.87
CA GLU A 125 18.97 -21.63 12.77
C GLU A 125 18.31 -20.26 12.50
N ALA A 126 18.72 -19.22 13.22
CA ALA A 126 18.21 -17.86 13.05
C ALA A 126 18.54 -17.28 11.67
N GLU A 127 19.79 -17.41 11.22
CA GLU A 127 20.24 -16.94 9.91
C GLU A 127 19.48 -17.65 8.79
N THR A 128 19.38 -18.98 8.86
CA THR A 128 18.65 -19.79 7.89
C THR A 128 17.17 -19.40 7.85
N TYR A 129 16.56 -19.17 9.02
CA TYR A 129 15.19 -18.69 9.11
C TYR A 129 15.05 -17.33 8.43
N ILE A 130 15.92 -16.37 8.70
CA ILE A 130 15.85 -15.02 8.12
C ILE A 130 15.96 -15.09 6.59
N ARG A 131 16.94 -15.83 6.06
CA ARG A 131 17.20 -15.92 4.61
C ARG A 131 16.11 -16.66 3.83
N ASN A 132 15.46 -17.64 4.45
CA ASN A 132 14.45 -18.47 3.78
C ASN A 132 13.02 -17.94 3.91
N ASN A 133 12.78 -16.96 4.79
CA ASN A 133 11.47 -16.34 4.94
C ASN A 133 11.31 -15.15 3.99
N SER A 134 10.07 -14.89 3.59
CA SER A 134 9.72 -13.84 2.61
C SER A 134 9.67 -12.45 3.26
N PHE A 135 10.79 -11.97 3.79
CA PHE A 135 10.90 -10.60 4.30
C PHE A 135 11.04 -9.58 3.17
N SER A 136 10.71 -8.31 3.44
CA SER A 136 11.18 -7.24 2.57
C SER A 136 12.70 -7.12 2.67
N SER A 137 13.35 -6.62 1.62
CA SER A 137 14.81 -6.54 1.56
C SER A 137 15.38 -5.72 2.73
N ASP A 138 14.71 -4.63 3.15
CA ASP A 138 15.13 -3.87 4.32
C ASP A 138 14.99 -4.64 5.64
N VAL A 139 13.90 -5.37 5.83
CA VAL A 139 13.69 -6.16 7.06
C VAL A 139 14.73 -7.26 7.13
N GLU A 140 14.97 -8.00 6.04
CA GLU A 140 16.00 -9.04 5.99
C GLU A 140 17.38 -8.46 6.31
N ASN A 141 17.79 -7.39 5.62
CA ASN A 141 19.08 -6.75 5.85
C ASN A 141 19.21 -6.20 7.30
N ARG A 142 18.15 -5.60 7.89
CA ARG A 142 18.18 -5.17 9.30
C ARG A 142 18.36 -6.34 10.26
N LEU A 143 17.64 -7.43 10.03
CA LEU A 143 17.72 -8.61 10.88
C LEU A 143 19.09 -9.29 10.76
N LEU A 144 19.64 -9.41 9.54
CA LEU A 144 20.98 -9.96 9.33
C LEU A 144 22.08 -9.06 9.91
N HIS A 145 21.93 -7.74 9.83
CA HIS A 145 22.79 -6.78 10.52
C HIS A 145 22.75 -6.99 12.03
N GLU A 146 21.56 -6.97 12.65
CA GLU A 146 21.40 -7.17 14.10
C GLU A 146 21.92 -8.54 14.55
N LEU A 147 21.70 -9.58 13.74
CA LEU A 147 22.20 -10.92 14.00
C LEU A 147 23.74 -10.95 13.99
N LEU A 148 24.39 -10.35 12.99
CA LEU A 148 25.85 -10.27 12.93
C LEU A 148 26.45 -9.46 14.10
N GLU A 149 25.83 -8.35 14.50
CA GLU A 149 26.28 -7.58 15.68
C GLU A 149 26.31 -8.46 16.93
N ILE A 150 25.28 -9.28 17.15
CA ILE A 150 25.24 -10.21 18.28
C ILE A 150 26.38 -11.24 18.22
N LYS A 151 26.73 -11.73 17.02
CA LYS A 151 27.88 -12.65 16.83
C LYS A 151 29.21 -11.96 17.04
N ILE A 152 29.35 -10.72 16.59
CA ILE A 152 30.53 -9.89 16.78
C ILE A 152 30.79 -9.67 18.28
N ASP A 153 29.76 -9.27 19.03
CA ASP A 153 29.85 -9.08 20.48
C ASP A 153 30.27 -10.38 21.19
N SER A 154 29.65 -11.50 20.83
CA SER A 154 30.03 -12.81 21.37
C SER A 154 31.49 -13.17 21.05
N TYR A 155 31.98 -12.84 19.86
CA TYR A 155 33.36 -13.16 19.44
C TYR A 155 34.38 -12.28 20.16
N TYR A 156 34.03 -11.02 20.47
CA TYR A 156 34.86 -10.18 21.33
C TYR A 156 34.95 -10.73 22.75
N GLU A 157 33.84 -11.13 23.34
CA GLU A 157 33.79 -11.72 24.69
C GLU A 157 34.64 -13.00 24.79
N ASN A 158 34.74 -13.76 23.69
CA ASN A 158 35.48 -15.02 23.61
C ASN A 158 36.89 -14.90 23.02
N GLY A 159 37.41 -13.69 22.82
CA GLY A 159 38.78 -13.46 22.33
C GLY A 159 39.03 -13.87 20.87
N MET A 160 37.99 -14.00 20.05
CA MET A 160 38.03 -14.45 18.66
C MET A 160 38.15 -13.29 17.65
N GLN A 161 38.91 -12.24 18.02
CA GLN A 161 38.94 -10.97 17.30
C GLN A 161 39.42 -11.07 15.84
N SER A 162 40.25 -12.05 15.51
CA SER A 162 40.75 -12.29 14.15
C SER A 162 39.65 -12.65 13.14
N LYS A 163 38.48 -13.11 13.60
CA LYS A 163 37.33 -13.46 12.75
C LYS A 163 36.33 -12.31 12.59
N VAL A 164 36.47 -11.24 13.37
CA VAL A 164 35.45 -10.18 13.50
C VAL A 164 35.47 -9.18 12.34
N THR A 165 36.64 -8.87 11.77
CA THR A 165 36.75 -7.84 10.72
C THR A 165 35.84 -8.12 9.51
N ALA A 166 35.81 -9.36 9.03
CA ALA A 166 34.94 -9.74 7.91
C ALA A 166 33.45 -9.61 8.26
N MET A 167 33.08 -9.94 9.50
CA MET A 167 31.72 -9.81 10.00
C MET A 167 31.29 -8.35 10.10
N ILE A 168 32.16 -7.44 10.55
CA ILE A 168 31.88 -6.00 10.61
C ILE A 168 31.63 -5.44 9.21
N ILE A 169 32.46 -5.83 8.23
CA ILE A 169 32.29 -5.39 6.85
C ILE A 169 30.92 -5.86 6.33
N GLN A 170 30.59 -7.14 6.52
CA GLN A 170 29.32 -7.71 6.08
C GLN A 170 28.11 -7.08 6.80
N SER A 171 28.21 -6.87 8.11
CA SER A 171 27.22 -6.17 8.94
C SER A 171 26.97 -4.75 8.40
N SER A 172 28.04 -4.04 8.07
CA SER A 172 27.98 -2.70 7.46
C SER A 172 27.34 -2.72 6.08
N THR A 173 27.60 -3.74 5.25
CA THR A 173 26.94 -3.92 3.96
C THR A 173 25.43 -4.09 4.11
N TYR A 174 24.97 -4.91 5.05
CA TYR A 174 23.54 -5.06 5.33
C TYR A 174 22.90 -3.75 5.79
N MET A 175 23.55 -3.02 6.68
CA MET A 175 23.08 -1.70 7.12
C MET A 175 22.94 -0.72 5.94
N ILE A 176 23.93 -0.64 5.06
CA ILE A 176 23.92 0.20 3.86
C ILE A 176 22.78 -0.20 2.92
N ASN A 177 22.60 -1.49 2.64
CA ASN A 177 21.53 -1.99 1.78
C ASN A 177 20.14 -1.65 2.33
N SER A 178 19.92 -1.89 3.63
CA SER A 178 18.68 -1.51 4.31
C SER A 178 18.43 0.00 4.21
N PHE A 179 19.48 0.81 4.42
CA PHE A 179 19.39 2.27 4.33
C PHE A 179 19.00 2.73 2.92
N LEU A 180 19.70 2.26 1.88
CA LEU A 180 19.44 2.66 0.49
C LEU A 180 18.04 2.25 0.02
N TYR A 181 17.61 1.04 0.33
CA TYR A 181 16.24 0.59 0.03
C TYR A 181 15.20 1.49 0.69
N THR A 182 15.36 1.74 1.99
CA THR A 182 14.43 2.57 2.77
C THR A 182 14.40 4.00 2.25
N LEU A 183 15.58 4.55 1.91
CA LEU A 183 15.70 5.88 1.33
C LEU A 183 14.95 5.99 0.00
N ILE A 184 15.14 5.03 -0.92
CA ILE A 184 14.45 5.04 -2.22
C ILE A 184 12.94 4.92 -2.04
N SER A 185 12.47 3.98 -1.24
CA SER A 185 11.04 3.77 -0.97
C SER A 185 10.39 5.01 -0.37
N ASN A 186 11.05 5.65 0.60
CA ASN A 186 10.58 6.89 1.20
C ASN A 186 10.59 8.05 0.22
N MET A 187 11.64 8.20 -0.60
CA MET A 187 11.72 9.26 -1.60
C MET A 187 10.62 9.15 -2.67
N GLN A 188 10.34 7.94 -3.13
CA GLN A 188 9.21 7.68 -4.04
C GLN A 188 7.87 8.02 -3.35
N SER A 189 7.71 7.62 -2.09
CA SER A 189 6.50 7.91 -1.31
C SER A 189 6.32 9.41 -1.07
N ILE A 190 7.39 10.15 -0.74
CA ILE A 190 7.39 11.60 -0.59
C ILE A 190 6.96 12.24 -1.91
N HIS A 191 7.60 11.86 -3.03
CA HIS A 191 7.27 12.41 -4.35
C HIS A 191 5.79 12.23 -4.73
N VAL A 192 5.22 11.05 -4.46
CA VAL A 192 3.79 10.77 -4.71
C VAL A 192 2.88 11.58 -3.77
N ASN A 193 3.23 11.68 -2.49
CA ASN A 193 2.43 12.40 -1.50
C ASN A 193 2.47 13.91 -1.68
N GLU A 194 3.64 14.50 -2.00
CA GLU A 194 3.79 15.94 -2.26
C GLU A 194 2.99 16.41 -3.47
N ARG A 195 2.66 15.51 -4.40
CA ARG A 195 1.74 15.80 -5.52
C ARG A 195 0.28 15.72 -5.12
N SER A 196 -0.03 14.78 -4.23
CA SER A 196 -1.39 14.48 -3.84
C SER A 196 -1.90 15.40 -2.73
N PHE A 197 -0.99 15.99 -1.95
CA PHE A 197 -1.26 16.77 -0.74
C PHE A 197 -0.38 18.02 -0.65
N VAL A 198 -0.82 19.01 0.12
CA VAL A 198 -0.07 20.27 0.32
C VAL A 198 1.26 20.01 1.02
N LYS A 199 2.35 20.54 0.46
CA LYS A 199 3.71 20.46 1.02
C LYS A 199 3.77 21.02 2.45
N PRO A 200 4.23 20.25 3.45
CA PRO A 200 4.65 20.83 4.72
C PRO A 200 5.89 21.70 4.46
N GLY A 201 5.82 23.00 4.77
CA GLY A 201 6.91 23.96 4.56
C GLY A 201 8.07 23.82 5.55
N LYS A 202 8.73 22.66 5.64
CA LYS A 202 9.90 22.45 6.51
C LYS A 202 11.17 22.14 5.72
N LYS A 203 12.30 22.70 6.21
CA LYS A 203 13.64 22.22 5.86
C LYS A 203 13.74 20.75 6.28
N ASP A 204 14.15 19.91 5.33
CA ASP A 204 14.17 18.46 5.48
C ASP A 204 15.61 17.93 5.38
N THR A 205 16.05 17.20 6.41
CA THR A 205 17.35 16.53 6.48
C THR A 205 17.54 15.57 5.32
N ILE A 206 16.47 14.91 4.86
CA ILE A 206 16.54 13.98 3.73
C ILE A 206 16.93 14.76 2.47
N ASN A 207 16.24 15.86 2.16
CA ASN A 207 16.60 16.71 1.02
C ASN A 207 18.04 17.23 1.09
N ASN A 208 18.54 17.59 2.30
CA ASN A 208 19.93 17.99 2.46
C ASN A 208 20.89 16.84 2.15
N PHE A 209 20.70 15.66 2.77
CA PHE A 209 21.52 14.47 2.49
C PHE A 209 21.53 14.13 1.00
N MET A 210 20.36 14.15 0.38
CA MET A 210 20.20 13.92 -1.04
C MET A 210 21.05 14.92 -1.83
N ASN A 211 20.99 16.21 -1.54
CA ASN A 211 21.72 17.21 -2.34
C ASN A 211 23.24 17.23 -2.09
N THR A 212 23.71 16.73 -0.94
CA THR A 212 25.13 16.80 -0.58
C THR A 212 25.91 15.51 -0.79
N PHE A 213 25.25 14.35 -0.75
CA PHE A 213 25.92 13.06 -0.89
C PHE A 213 26.23 12.75 -2.36
N ASP A 214 27.48 12.37 -2.65
CA ASP A 214 27.93 12.00 -3.98
C ASP A 214 27.62 10.53 -4.28
N PHE A 215 26.41 10.30 -4.79
CA PHE A 215 25.94 8.95 -5.15
C PHE A 215 26.67 8.36 -6.35
N ASP A 216 27.23 9.19 -7.23
CA ASP A 216 27.95 8.72 -8.43
C ASP A 216 29.33 8.19 -8.04
N ALA A 217 30.06 8.91 -7.18
CA ALA A 217 31.30 8.42 -6.61
C ALA A 217 31.07 7.12 -5.81
N PHE A 218 29.97 7.05 -5.04
CA PHE A 218 29.60 5.86 -4.29
C PHE A 218 29.27 4.66 -5.20
N ALA A 219 28.64 4.90 -6.35
CA ALA A 219 28.32 3.91 -7.38
C ALA A 219 29.45 3.70 -8.40
N GLY A 220 30.67 4.12 -8.08
CA GLY A 220 31.85 4.04 -8.95
C GLY A 220 32.29 2.61 -9.33
N GLU A 221 33.47 2.51 -9.93
CA GLU A 221 34.05 1.24 -10.36
C GLU A 221 34.24 0.27 -9.17
N GLY A 222 33.89 -1.01 -9.37
CA GLY A 222 33.95 -2.03 -8.32
C GLY A 222 32.78 -2.03 -7.32
N SER A 223 31.85 -1.07 -7.38
CA SER A 223 30.66 -1.08 -6.52
C SER A 223 29.69 -2.22 -6.85
N ASP A 224 28.92 -2.64 -5.84
CA ASP A 224 27.86 -3.64 -5.97
C ASP A 224 26.86 -3.22 -7.07
N PRO A 225 26.47 -4.12 -7.99
CA PRO A 225 25.50 -3.81 -9.04
C PRO A 225 24.18 -3.20 -8.49
N LYS A 226 23.72 -3.61 -7.31
CA LYS A 226 22.54 -3.04 -6.65
C LYS A 226 22.71 -1.55 -6.35
N ILE A 227 23.89 -1.15 -5.87
CA ILE A 227 24.19 0.26 -5.55
C ILE A 227 24.06 1.11 -6.81
N LYS A 228 24.51 0.62 -7.96
CA LYS A 228 24.37 1.34 -9.24
C LYS A 228 22.91 1.57 -9.61
N ILE A 229 22.08 0.52 -9.52
CA ILE A 229 20.63 0.63 -9.79
C ILE A 229 19.98 1.62 -8.82
N TYR A 230 20.26 1.50 -7.53
CA TYR A 230 19.76 2.41 -6.50
C TYR A 230 20.13 3.87 -6.77
N THR A 231 21.39 4.13 -7.12
CA THR A 231 21.86 5.46 -7.50
C THR A 231 21.11 5.98 -8.73
N MET A 232 20.85 5.14 -9.75
CA MET A 232 20.04 5.56 -10.90
C MET A 232 18.62 5.96 -10.48
N PHE A 233 17.96 5.19 -9.60
CA PHE A 233 16.64 5.55 -9.06
C PHE A 233 16.67 6.87 -8.30
N ILE A 234 17.68 7.07 -7.44
CA ILE A 234 17.88 8.31 -6.68
C ILE A 234 17.99 9.53 -7.61
N HIS A 235 18.76 9.42 -8.69
CA HIS A 235 18.89 10.47 -9.69
C HIS A 235 17.56 10.79 -10.39
N GLN A 236 16.77 9.76 -10.74
CA GLN A 236 15.48 10.00 -11.38
C GLN A 236 14.49 10.70 -10.44
N VAL A 237 14.49 10.38 -9.13
CA VAL A 237 13.60 11.07 -8.18
C VAL A 237 14.00 12.53 -7.96
N LYS A 238 15.30 12.86 -8.05
CA LYS A 238 15.81 14.23 -7.90
C LYS A 238 15.61 15.12 -9.14
N GLY A 239 15.51 14.54 -10.33
CA GLY A 239 15.60 15.25 -11.60
C GLY A 239 14.37 15.17 -12.49
N VAL A 240 14.42 15.88 -13.62
CA VAL A 240 13.47 15.64 -14.72
C VAL A 240 13.97 14.44 -15.51
N TYR A 241 13.21 13.36 -15.46
CA TYR A 241 13.52 12.14 -16.17
C TYR A 241 12.83 12.11 -17.56
N THR A 242 13.42 11.37 -18.49
CA THR A 242 12.98 11.28 -19.89
C THR A 242 12.66 9.84 -20.26
N LYS A 243 12.05 9.62 -21.42
CA LYS A 243 11.87 8.26 -21.96
C LYS A 243 13.17 7.48 -22.00
N ARG A 244 14.26 8.14 -22.40
CA ARG A 244 15.59 7.52 -22.53
C ARG A 244 16.09 7.02 -21.17
N THR A 245 16.09 7.88 -20.16
CA THR A 245 16.62 7.51 -18.83
C THR A 245 15.79 6.42 -18.17
N ILE A 246 14.46 6.43 -18.33
CA ILE A 246 13.60 5.34 -17.84
C ILE A 246 13.89 4.03 -18.59
N THR A 247 14.06 4.09 -19.92
CA THR A 247 14.35 2.89 -20.72
C THR A 247 15.69 2.28 -20.31
N GLU A 248 16.73 3.10 -20.15
CA GLU A 248 18.04 2.67 -19.67
C GLU A 248 17.95 2.04 -18.26
N LEU A 249 17.22 2.66 -17.33
CA LEU A 249 17.00 2.10 -15.99
C LEU A 249 16.25 0.77 -16.01
N LYS A 250 15.19 0.66 -16.82
CA LYS A 250 14.44 -0.59 -17.03
C LYS A 250 15.34 -1.70 -17.56
N GLU A 251 16.17 -1.40 -18.56
CA GLU A 251 17.11 -2.38 -19.12
C GLU A 251 18.15 -2.83 -18.09
N GLN A 252 18.73 -1.91 -17.34
CA GLN A 252 19.71 -2.25 -16.30
C GLN A 252 19.09 -3.06 -15.17
N LEU A 253 17.88 -2.70 -14.72
CA LEU A 253 17.13 -3.47 -13.72
C LEU A 253 16.85 -4.89 -14.23
N ASN A 254 16.36 -5.03 -15.47
CA ASN A 254 16.07 -6.34 -16.05
C ASN A 254 17.31 -7.23 -16.21
N LYS A 255 18.48 -6.64 -16.51
CA LYS A 255 19.76 -7.37 -16.59
C LYS A 255 20.24 -7.89 -15.23
N GLN A 256 19.85 -7.21 -14.15
CA GLN A 256 20.37 -7.47 -12.80
C GLN A 256 19.29 -7.97 -11.83
N LYS A 257 18.08 -8.25 -12.33
CA LYS A 257 16.90 -8.59 -11.53
C LYS A 257 17.11 -9.74 -10.55
N ASP A 258 17.98 -10.69 -10.88
CA ASP A 258 18.26 -11.88 -10.07
C ASP A 258 19.08 -11.56 -8.81
N PHE A 259 19.72 -10.39 -8.75
CA PHE A 259 20.35 -9.91 -7.52
C PHE A 259 19.32 -9.40 -6.51
N PHE A 260 18.12 -9.03 -6.95
CA PHE A 260 17.11 -8.38 -6.13
C PHE A 260 16.17 -9.41 -5.48
N HIS A 261 15.90 -9.24 -4.19
CA HIS A 261 14.79 -9.97 -3.57
C HIS A 261 13.47 -9.55 -4.23
N LYS A 262 12.46 -10.43 -4.30
CA LYS A 262 11.19 -10.14 -4.98
C LYS A 262 10.50 -8.88 -4.45
N ALA A 263 10.57 -8.63 -3.15
CA ALA A 263 9.99 -7.43 -2.53
C ALA A 263 10.72 -6.16 -2.96
N GLU A 264 12.02 -6.28 -3.19
CA GLU A 264 12.86 -5.21 -3.69
C GLU A 264 12.51 -4.89 -5.14
N LEU A 265 12.48 -5.93 -5.97
CA LEU A 265 12.17 -5.83 -7.38
C LEU A 265 10.75 -5.28 -7.61
N HIS A 266 9.78 -5.64 -6.75
CA HIS A 266 8.44 -5.05 -6.73
C HIS A 266 8.48 -3.52 -6.57
N GLU A 267 9.17 -3.01 -5.55
CA GLU A 267 9.26 -1.56 -5.30
C GLU A 267 10.03 -0.83 -6.41
N LEU A 268 11.08 -1.43 -6.97
CA LEU A 268 11.83 -0.84 -8.09
C LEU A 268 10.95 -0.72 -9.35
N TYR A 269 10.20 -1.77 -9.72
CA TYR A 269 9.27 -1.66 -10.85
C TYR A 269 8.12 -0.69 -10.59
N LYS A 270 7.62 -0.63 -9.36
CA LYS A 270 6.60 0.36 -8.97
C LYS A 270 7.13 1.79 -9.12
N GLY A 271 8.37 2.04 -8.74
CA GLY A 271 9.06 3.31 -8.99
C GLY A 271 9.14 3.65 -10.49
N LEU A 272 9.56 2.69 -11.32
CA LEU A 272 9.59 2.83 -12.80
C LEU A 272 8.21 3.13 -13.38
N ALA A 273 7.18 2.40 -12.96
CA ALA A 273 5.81 2.62 -13.40
C ALA A 273 5.31 4.00 -12.97
N GLY A 274 5.58 4.41 -11.72
CA GLY A 274 5.24 5.73 -11.21
C GLY A 274 5.85 6.86 -12.05
N MET A 275 7.11 6.70 -12.46
CA MET A 275 7.77 7.64 -13.36
C MET A 275 7.03 7.75 -14.70
N CYS A 276 6.74 6.62 -15.35
CA CYS A 276 6.02 6.63 -16.62
C CYS A 276 4.61 7.22 -16.52
N VAL A 277 3.87 6.94 -15.45
CA VAL A 277 2.53 7.49 -15.20
C VAL A 277 2.57 9.01 -15.16
N GLU A 278 3.57 9.58 -14.47
CA GLU A 278 3.75 11.03 -14.43
C GLU A 278 4.03 11.62 -15.82
N LEU A 279 4.89 11.01 -16.64
CA LEU A 279 5.18 11.53 -17.98
C LEU A 279 4.00 11.35 -18.95
N ALA A 280 3.17 10.34 -18.75
CA ALA A 280 1.94 10.16 -19.50
C ALA A 280 0.88 11.23 -19.17
N GLY A 281 0.94 11.84 -17.97
CA GLY A 281 0.09 12.94 -17.54
C GLY A 281 0.56 14.30 -18.07
N GLY A 282 0.14 14.67 -19.28
CA GLY A 282 0.22 16.06 -19.75
C GLY A 282 1.39 16.42 -20.67
N LYS A 283 2.04 15.46 -21.34
CA LYS A 283 3.12 15.72 -22.31
C LYS A 283 2.76 15.29 -23.75
N PRO A 284 3.36 15.90 -24.79
CA PRO A 284 3.08 15.60 -26.20
C PRO A 284 3.29 14.13 -26.60
N ASP A 285 4.20 13.43 -25.91
CA ASP A 285 4.63 12.04 -26.21
C ASP A 285 3.86 10.98 -25.41
N LYS A 286 2.69 11.32 -24.85
CA LYS A 286 1.85 10.42 -24.03
C LYS A 286 1.74 8.98 -24.57
N PRO A 287 1.47 8.71 -25.87
CA PRO A 287 1.38 7.34 -26.37
C PRO A 287 2.67 6.52 -26.19
N GLN A 288 3.84 7.17 -26.34
CA GLN A 288 5.12 6.50 -26.17
C GLN A 288 5.37 6.12 -24.71
N TYR A 289 4.95 6.98 -23.76
CA TYR A 289 5.04 6.70 -22.33
C TYR A 289 4.05 5.63 -21.88
N GLN A 290 2.82 5.62 -22.43
CA GLN A 290 1.85 4.56 -22.17
C GLN A 290 2.34 3.20 -22.68
N ARG A 291 3.00 3.15 -23.84
CA ARG A 291 3.62 1.92 -24.34
C ARG A 291 4.75 1.45 -23.42
N LEU A 292 5.64 2.35 -23.00
CA LEU A 292 6.72 2.00 -22.07
C LEU A 292 6.18 1.51 -20.71
N LEU A 293 5.14 2.17 -20.18
CA LEU A 293 4.46 1.76 -18.96
C LEU A 293 3.87 0.35 -19.09
N PHE A 294 3.25 0.04 -20.22
CA PHE A 294 2.74 -1.30 -20.50
C PHE A 294 3.84 -2.36 -20.52
N GLU A 295 4.99 -2.06 -21.14
CA GLU A 295 6.16 -2.97 -21.12
C GLU A 295 6.68 -3.21 -19.69
N ILE A 296 6.72 -2.17 -18.84
CA ILE A 296 7.09 -2.31 -17.42
C ILE A 296 6.09 -3.21 -16.69
N TYR A 297 4.79 -3.06 -16.96
CA TYR A 297 3.77 -3.92 -16.36
C TYR A 297 3.87 -5.38 -16.80
N LYS A 298 4.25 -5.66 -18.06
CA LYS A 298 4.57 -7.02 -18.48
C LYS A 298 5.79 -7.57 -17.72
N ASP A 299 6.81 -6.76 -17.50
CA ASP A 299 7.98 -7.17 -16.70
C ASP A 299 7.58 -7.51 -15.25
N VAL A 300 6.70 -6.73 -14.63
CA VAL A 300 6.16 -7.03 -13.29
C VAL A 300 5.51 -8.42 -13.23
N LEU A 301 4.71 -8.77 -14.25
CA LEU A 301 4.05 -10.07 -14.33
C LEU A 301 5.03 -11.21 -14.62
N ASN A 302 5.94 -11.00 -15.59
CA ASN A 302 6.93 -11.99 -15.99
C ASN A 302 7.89 -12.36 -14.86
N ASN A 303 8.19 -11.41 -13.97
CA ASN A 303 9.05 -11.64 -12.81
C ASN A 303 8.26 -12.08 -11.56
N ASN A 304 6.94 -12.26 -11.65
CA ASN A 304 6.07 -12.66 -10.55
C ASN A 304 6.17 -11.73 -9.33
N VAL A 305 6.20 -10.42 -9.57
CA VAL A 305 6.30 -9.37 -8.54
C VAL A 305 5.10 -8.43 -8.58
N LEU A 306 3.90 -8.95 -8.92
CA LEU A 306 2.66 -8.17 -8.92
C LEU A 306 2.18 -7.85 -7.50
N SER A 307 2.26 -8.84 -6.61
CA SER A 307 1.80 -8.72 -5.22
C SER A 307 2.92 -8.20 -4.36
N ASN A 308 2.58 -7.43 -3.33
CA ASN A 308 3.53 -7.09 -2.29
C ASN A 308 3.93 -8.40 -1.57
N PRO A 309 5.21 -8.80 -1.56
CA PRO A 309 5.59 -10.10 -0.99
C PRO A 309 5.41 -10.20 0.52
N ALA A 310 5.40 -9.08 1.26
CA ALA A 310 5.18 -9.08 2.70
C ALA A 310 3.71 -9.31 3.07
N THR A 311 2.77 -8.84 2.24
CA THR A 311 1.33 -8.96 2.53
C THR A 311 0.63 -10.01 1.67
N GLY A 312 1.27 -10.46 0.58
CA GLY A 312 0.67 -11.31 -0.44
C GLY A 312 -0.47 -10.65 -1.21
N THR A 313 -0.71 -9.35 -1.02
CA THR A 313 -1.84 -8.63 -1.62
C THR A 313 -1.41 -7.81 -2.82
N VAL A 314 -2.28 -7.75 -3.83
CA VAL A 314 -2.14 -6.85 -4.96
C VAL A 314 -2.85 -5.54 -4.65
N ASP A 315 -2.16 -4.42 -4.86
CA ASP A 315 -2.72 -3.09 -4.71
C ASP A 315 -3.79 -2.81 -5.78
N LEU A 316 -4.96 -2.35 -5.35
CA LEU A 316 -6.11 -2.13 -6.21
C LEU A 316 -5.85 -1.06 -7.28
N HIS A 317 -5.12 0.00 -6.91
CA HIS A 317 -4.81 1.09 -7.84
C HIS A 317 -3.81 0.64 -8.90
N SER A 318 -2.81 -0.15 -8.51
CA SER A 318 -1.84 -0.77 -9.41
C SER A 318 -2.52 -1.68 -10.42
N PHE A 319 -3.40 -2.59 -9.96
CA PHE A 319 -4.17 -3.47 -10.85
C PHE A 319 -5.01 -2.67 -11.86
N ARG A 320 -5.75 -1.67 -11.37
CA ARG A 320 -6.55 -0.78 -12.22
C ARG A 320 -5.68 -0.05 -13.25
N ASN A 321 -4.52 0.46 -12.86
CA ASN A 321 -3.63 1.20 -13.75
C ASN A 321 -3.05 0.30 -14.83
N MET A 322 -2.64 -0.93 -14.49
CA MET A 322 -2.21 -1.94 -15.47
C MET A 322 -3.29 -2.20 -16.51
N PHE A 323 -4.51 -2.50 -16.04
CA PHE A 323 -5.65 -2.77 -16.91
C PHE A 323 -5.99 -1.58 -17.82
N ASN A 324 -6.13 -0.37 -17.25
CA ASN A 324 -6.44 0.82 -18.02
C ASN A 324 -5.34 1.16 -19.03
N THR A 325 -4.07 0.96 -18.68
CA THR A 325 -2.95 1.23 -19.58
C THR A 325 -3.02 0.33 -20.81
N ALA A 326 -3.32 -0.95 -20.63
CA ALA A 326 -3.51 -1.89 -21.74
C ALA A 326 -4.65 -1.45 -22.68
N LEU A 327 -5.80 -1.06 -22.12
CA LEU A 327 -6.92 -0.55 -22.90
C LEU A 327 -6.57 0.75 -23.65
N ASP A 328 -5.87 1.68 -23.00
CA ASP A 328 -5.47 2.97 -23.60
C ASP A 328 -4.58 2.79 -24.84
N ILE A 329 -3.76 1.74 -24.87
CA ILE A 329 -2.91 1.40 -26.03
C ILE A 329 -3.53 0.34 -26.95
N SER A 330 -4.82 0.07 -26.80
CA SER A 330 -5.60 -0.88 -27.61
C SER A 330 -5.20 -2.36 -27.50
N GLU A 331 -4.50 -2.76 -26.43
CA GLU A 331 -4.17 -4.16 -26.12
C GLU A 331 -5.34 -4.82 -25.35
N THR A 332 -6.52 -4.88 -25.99
CA THR A 332 -7.77 -5.32 -25.35
C THR A 332 -7.75 -6.80 -24.99
N ASP A 333 -7.23 -7.65 -25.88
CA ASP A 333 -7.12 -9.10 -25.63
C ASP A 333 -6.22 -9.38 -24.42
N TRP A 334 -5.11 -8.66 -24.32
CA TRP A 334 -4.24 -8.74 -23.14
C TRP A 334 -4.97 -8.31 -21.87
N ALA A 335 -5.77 -7.24 -21.92
CA ALA A 335 -6.52 -6.76 -20.75
C ALA A 335 -7.56 -7.80 -20.27
N GLU A 336 -8.21 -8.50 -21.20
CA GLU A 336 -9.14 -9.60 -20.89
C GLU A 336 -8.43 -10.79 -20.24
N GLU A 337 -7.29 -11.22 -20.81
CA GLU A 337 -6.49 -12.31 -20.25
C GLU A 337 -5.93 -11.93 -18.87
N PHE A 338 -5.41 -10.72 -18.72
CA PHE A 338 -4.91 -10.18 -17.46
C PHE A 338 -6.01 -10.18 -16.39
N LEU A 339 -7.20 -9.67 -16.71
CA LEU A 339 -8.33 -9.66 -15.79
C LEU A 339 -8.67 -11.08 -15.34
N LYS A 340 -8.89 -12.00 -16.29
CA LYS A 340 -9.23 -13.40 -16.01
C LYS A 340 -8.18 -14.08 -15.14
N LYS A 341 -6.90 -13.82 -15.41
CA LYS A 341 -5.78 -14.49 -14.72
C LYS A 341 -5.48 -13.90 -13.35
N TYR A 342 -5.68 -12.61 -13.11
CA TYR A 342 -5.18 -11.97 -11.89
C TYR A 342 -6.27 -11.35 -11.00
N VAL A 343 -7.52 -11.22 -11.44
CA VAL A 343 -8.55 -10.57 -10.60
C VAL A 343 -8.81 -11.27 -9.26
N HIS A 344 -8.61 -12.59 -9.21
CA HIS A 344 -8.77 -13.39 -8.00
C HIS A 344 -7.66 -13.17 -6.96
N THR A 345 -6.56 -12.51 -7.33
CA THR A 345 -5.48 -12.14 -6.40
C THR A 345 -5.77 -10.84 -5.65
N LEU A 346 -6.88 -10.16 -5.98
CA LEU A 346 -7.36 -8.97 -5.27
C LEU A 346 -8.10 -9.37 -3.98
N PRO A 347 -8.22 -8.46 -2.99
CA PRO A 347 -9.00 -8.72 -1.79
C PRO A 347 -10.44 -9.13 -2.14
N GLN A 348 -10.88 -10.29 -1.62
CA GLN A 348 -12.15 -10.95 -1.99
C GLN A 348 -13.38 -10.03 -1.87
N LYS A 349 -13.39 -9.12 -0.89
CA LYS A 349 -14.47 -8.14 -0.70
C LYS A 349 -14.68 -7.19 -1.89
N HIS A 350 -13.69 -7.03 -2.76
CA HIS A 350 -13.74 -6.12 -3.91
C HIS A 350 -13.85 -6.81 -5.27
N VAL A 351 -13.53 -8.11 -5.35
CA VAL A 351 -13.40 -8.86 -6.62
C VAL A 351 -14.62 -8.69 -7.50
N LYS A 352 -15.83 -9.00 -7.01
CA LYS A 352 -17.07 -8.95 -7.81
C LYS A 352 -17.36 -7.56 -8.39
N ASN A 353 -17.18 -6.50 -7.60
CA ASN A 353 -17.39 -5.13 -8.08
C ASN A 353 -16.34 -4.74 -9.13
N LEU A 354 -15.08 -5.15 -8.94
CA LEU A 354 -13.99 -4.86 -9.87
C LEU A 354 -14.12 -5.66 -11.17
N GLU A 355 -14.53 -6.92 -11.13
CA GLU A 355 -14.82 -7.71 -12.33
C GLU A 355 -15.88 -7.03 -13.18
N ASN A 356 -17.03 -6.69 -12.60
CA ASN A 356 -18.09 -5.97 -13.33
C ASN A 356 -17.58 -4.64 -13.89
N PHE A 357 -16.81 -3.88 -13.11
CA PHE A 357 -16.22 -2.63 -13.58
C PHE A 357 -15.32 -2.85 -14.81
N PHE A 358 -14.38 -3.78 -14.73
CA PHE A 358 -13.41 -4.01 -15.79
C PHE A 358 -14.04 -4.65 -17.04
N TYR A 359 -14.97 -5.59 -16.90
CA TYR A 359 -15.73 -6.12 -18.03
C TYR A 359 -16.60 -5.04 -18.69
N GLY A 360 -17.22 -4.16 -17.91
CA GLY A 360 -17.94 -3.01 -18.47
C GLY A 360 -17.03 -2.11 -19.32
N LYS A 361 -15.77 -1.89 -18.88
CA LYS A 361 -14.77 -1.16 -19.67
C LYS A 361 -14.35 -1.88 -20.96
N ILE A 362 -14.20 -3.21 -20.92
CA ILE A 362 -13.93 -4.01 -22.12
C ILE A 362 -15.07 -3.87 -23.13
N GLU A 363 -16.32 -4.05 -22.70
CA GLU A 363 -17.49 -3.92 -23.58
C GLU A 363 -17.62 -2.51 -24.14
N PHE A 364 -17.29 -1.48 -23.35
CA PHE A 364 -17.25 -0.10 -23.82
C PHE A 364 -16.25 0.09 -24.97
N VAL A 365 -15.02 -0.44 -24.84
CA VAL A 365 -13.99 -0.35 -25.89
C VAL A 365 -14.41 -1.13 -27.15
N LYS A 366 -15.12 -2.25 -26.98
CA LYS A 366 -15.73 -3.02 -28.09
C LYS A 366 -16.91 -2.30 -28.76
N GLY A 367 -17.40 -1.19 -28.19
CA GLY A 367 -18.55 -0.45 -28.69
C GLY A 367 -19.91 -0.98 -28.24
N HIS A 368 -19.95 -1.94 -27.33
CA HIS A 368 -21.18 -2.51 -26.76
C HIS A 368 -21.66 -1.69 -25.55
N PHE A 369 -22.13 -0.46 -25.79
CA PHE A 369 -22.38 0.52 -24.73
C PHE A 369 -23.51 0.12 -23.77
N GLU A 370 -24.60 -0.48 -24.24
CA GLU A 370 -25.69 -0.97 -23.39
C GLU A 370 -25.22 -2.08 -22.47
N LYS A 371 -24.41 -3.00 -22.99
CA LYS A 371 -23.82 -4.10 -22.22
C LYS A 371 -22.81 -3.58 -21.18
N ALA A 372 -22.05 -2.54 -21.51
CA ALA A 372 -21.21 -1.84 -20.56
C ALA A 372 -22.02 -1.26 -19.40
N LEU A 373 -23.16 -0.60 -19.69
CA LEU A 373 -24.09 -0.11 -18.66
C LEU A 373 -24.68 -1.23 -17.81
N GLU A 374 -25.03 -2.37 -18.42
CA GLU A 374 -25.51 -3.55 -17.69
C GLU A 374 -24.48 -4.02 -16.66
N TYR A 375 -23.21 -4.14 -17.05
CA TYR A 375 -22.12 -4.44 -16.11
C TYR A 375 -21.99 -3.37 -15.02
N PHE A 376 -22.00 -2.09 -15.39
CA PHE A 376 -21.87 -0.99 -14.44
C PHE A 376 -23.02 -0.92 -13.42
N SER A 377 -24.22 -1.36 -13.80
CA SER A 377 -25.39 -1.38 -12.92
C SER A 377 -25.33 -2.46 -11.84
N LYS A 378 -24.51 -3.51 -12.03
CA LYS A 378 -24.34 -4.63 -11.09
C LYS A 378 -23.42 -4.32 -9.92
N LEU A 379 -22.75 -3.16 -9.92
CA LEU A 379 -21.84 -2.77 -8.84
C LEU A 379 -22.62 -2.26 -7.63
N ASP A 380 -22.18 -2.66 -6.43
CA ASP A 380 -22.58 -1.95 -5.21
C ASP A 380 -21.84 -0.61 -5.13
N GLN A 381 -22.55 0.44 -5.52
CA GLN A 381 -22.03 1.80 -5.55
C GLN A 381 -21.65 2.34 -4.16
N THR A 382 -22.27 1.87 -3.07
CA THR A 382 -21.95 2.38 -1.73
C THR A 382 -20.58 1.94 -1.24
N GLN A 383 -20.07 0.83 -1.78
CA GLN A 383 -18.81 0.21 -1.38
C GLN A 383 -17.74 0.27 -2.48
N PHE A 384 -18.02 0.92 -3.61
CA PHE A 384 -17.10 0.91 -4.74
C PHE A 384 -15.99 1.96 -4.64
N ILE A 385 -14.75 1.47 -4.58
CA ILE A 385 -13.56 2.28 -4.36
C ILE A 385 -13.22 3.24 -5.53
N PHE A 386 -13.63 2.91 -6.76
CA PHE A 386 -13.35 3.72 -7.97
C PHE A 386 -14.58 4.47 -8.48
N MET A 387 -15.39 5.00 -7.57
CA MET A 387 -16.64 5.71 -7.90
C MET A 387 -16.45 6.83 -8.92
N LYS A 388 -15.34 7.59 -8.83
CA LYS A 388 -15.00 8.64 -9.79
C LYS A 388 -14.93 8.10 -11.22
N ASP A 389 -14.21 6.98 -11.41
CA ASP A 389 -14.00 6.40 -12.73
C ASP A 389 -15.30 5.85 -13.30
N LEU A 390 -16.10 5.18 -12.46
CA LEU A 390 -17.40 4.67 -12.85
C LEU A 390 -18.29 5.78 -13.43
N LYS A 391 -18.31 6.97 -12.79
CA LYS A 391 -19.07 8.11 -13.30
C LYS A 391 -18.54 8.63 -14.63
N PHE A 392 -17.22 8.63 -14.84
CA PHE A 392 -16.66 8.95 -16.16
C PHE A 392 -17.11 7.94 -17.22
N GLU A 393 -17.10 6.64 -16.93
CA GLU A 393 -17.53 5.63 -17.91
C GLU A 393 -19.04 5.70 -18.20
N TYR A 394 -19.88 5.94 -17.20
CA TYR A 394 -21.32 6.20 -17.41
C TYR A 394 -21.55 7.38 -18.36
N LEU A 395 -20.88 8.52 -18.13
CA LEU A 395 -21.01 9.70 -18.99
C LEU A 395 -20.60 9.39 -20.43
N LYS A 396 -19.51 8.65 -20.64
CA LYS A 396 -19.11 8.25 -21.99
C LYS A 396 -20.13 7.32 -22.65
N CYS A 397 -20.72 6.38 -21.91
CA CYS A 397 -21.79 5.51 -22.42
C CYS A 397 -23.03 6.31 -22.81
N TYR A 398 -23.50 7.19 -21.93
CA TYR A 398 -24.66 8.05 -22.20
C TYR A 398 -24.45 8.95 -23.41
N TYR A 399 -23.22 9.46 -23.58
CA TYR A 399 -22.88 10.18 -24.80
C TYR A 399 -23.01 9.26 -26.01
N ALA A 400 -22.37 8.08 -26.02
CA ALA A 400 -22.42 7.18 -27.16
C ALA A 400 -23.85 6.77 -27.56
N LEU A 401 -24.71 6.52 -26.57
CA LEU A 401 -26.11 6.11 -26.74
C LEU A 401 -27.08 7.27 -27.01
N GLY A 402 -26.65 8.52 -26.88
CA GLY A 402 -27.53 9.68 -27.03
C GLY A 402 -28.50 9.88 -25.86
N TYR A 403 -28.19 9.34 -24.68
CA TYR A 403 -29.01 9.50 -23.45
C TYR A 403 -28.74 10.86 -22.79
N THR A 404 -29.16 11.93 -23.47
CA THR A 404 -28.86 13.32 -23.09
C THR A 404 -29.36 13.68 -21.69
N GLU A 405 -30.61 13.35 -21.36
CA GLU A 405 -31.18 13.68 -20.03
C GLU A 405 -30.43 12.97 -18.90
N SER A 406 -30.11 11.69 -19.08
CA SER A 406 -29.31 10.92 -18.12
C SER A 406 -27.91 11.48 -17.97
N ALA A 407 -27.29 11.94 -19.07
CA ALA A 407 -25.99 12.59 -19.04
C ALA A 407 -26.00 13.90 -18.24
N ILE A 408 -26.99 14.78 -18.49
CA ILE A 408 -27.13 16.06 -17.77
C ILE A 408 -27.33 15.81 -16.26
N SER A 409 -28.25 14.92 -15.91
CA SER A 409 -28.51 14.56 -14.51
C SER A 409 -27.27 14.02 -13.79
N LEU A 410 -26.51 13.14 -14.47
CA LEU A 410 -25.28 12.59 -13.91
C LEU A 410 -24.19 13.66 -13.74
N VAL A 411 -24.04 14.58 -14.70
CA VAL A 411 -23.09 15.70 -14.59
C VAL A 411 -23.36 16.53 -13.33
N ASP A 412 -24.63 16.89 -13.08
CA ASP A 412 -24.99 17.71 -11.93
C ASP A 412 -24.73 16.98 -10.60
N SER A 413 -25.13 15.71 -10.50
CA SER A 413 -24.85 14.89 -9.31
C SER A 413 -23.34 14.65 -9.10
N PHE A 414 -22.55 14.58 -10.18
CA PHE A 414 -21.10 14.42 -10.08
C PHE A 414 -20.42 15.69 -9.58
N ARG A 415 -20.86 16.89 -10.02
CA ARG A 415 -20.39 18.15 -9.43
C ARG A 415 -20.65 18.20 -7.92
N HIS A 416 -21.89 17.92 -7.50
CA HIS A 416 -22.24 17.91 -6.08
C HIS A 416 -21.40 16.92 -5.26
N PHE A 417 -21.18 15.72 -5.80
CA PHE A 417 -20.34 14.69 -5.15
C PHE A 417 -18.91 15.17 -4.89
N VAL A 418 -18.31 15.93 -5.81
CA VAL A 418 -16.93 16.41 -5.68
C VAL A 418 -16.84 17.68 -4.84
N SER A 419 -17.79 18.61 -4.98
CA SER A 419 -17.79 19.88 -4.24
C SER A 419 -18.11 19.72 -2.76
N ASN A 420 -18.96 18.76 -2.39
CA ASN A 420 -19.42 18.57 -1.00
C ASN A 420 -18.60 17.56 -0.21
N ASN A 421 -17.55 16.98 -0.80
CA ASN A 421 -16.76 15.94 -0.17
C ASN A 421 -15.34 16.44 0.11
N ASP A 422 -15.13 16.94 1.33
CA ASP A 422 -13.83 17.44 1.80
C ASP A 422 -12.72 16.38 1.70
N SER A 423 -13.08 15.10 1.63
CA SER A 423 -12.14 13.98 1.48
C SER A 423 -11.58 13.83 0.06
N VAL A 424 -12.14 14.52 -0.95
CA VAL A 424 -11.63 14.49 -2.32
C VAL A 424 -10.48 15.50 -2.45
N PRO A 425 -9.25 15.07 -2.80
CA PRO A 425 -8.11 15.97 -2.98
C PRO A 425 -8.36 17.01 -4.08
N GLU A 426 -7.84 18.22 -3.90
CA GLU A 426 -8.05 19.35 -4.82
C GLU A 426 -7.69 19.02 -6.28
N PHE A 427 -6.58 18.32 -6.51
CA PHE A 427 -6.18 17.93 -7.87
C PHE A 427 -7.22 17.04 -8.57
N GLN A 428 -7.90 16.15 -7.83
CA GLN A 428 -8.98 15.33 -8.38
C GLN A 428 -10.23 16.16 -8.66
N ARG A 429 -10.48 17.20 -7.84
CA ARG A 429 -11.60 18.13 -8.09
C ARG A 429 -11.40 18.87 -9.39
N ILE A 430 -10.19 19.39 -9.61
CA ILE A 430 -9.80 20.08 -10.84
C ILE A 430 -9.96 19.15 -12.05
N GLU A 431 -9.46 17.91 -11.97
CA GLU A 431 -9.60 16.89 -13.03
C GLU A 431 -11.07 16.62 -13.39
N VAL A 432 -11.94 16.42 -12.40
CA VAL A 432 -13.37 16.17 -12.63
C VAL A 432 -14.04 17.42 -13.21
N GLN A 433 -13.77 18.61 -12.67
CA GLN A 433 -14.37 19.85 -13.18
C GLN A 433 -13.98 20.11 -14.64
N ASP A 434 -12.72 19.90 -14.99
CA ASP A 434 -12.24 20.03 -16.37
C ASP A 434 -12.92 19.02 -17.30
N PHE A 435 -13.02 17.75 -16.90
CA PHE A 435 -13.75 16.73 -17.65
C PHE A 435 -15.21 17.12 -17.87
N LEU A 436 -15.93 17.50 -16.80
CA LEU A 436 -17.37 17.84 -16.88
C LEU A 436 -17.60 19.08 -17.74
N LYS A 437 -16.70 20.07 -17.70
CA LYS A 437 -16.75 21.26 -18.56
C LYS A 437 -16.63 20.87 -20.03
N LYS A 438 -15.61 20.08 -20.38
CA LYS A 438 -15.40 19.56 -21.75
C LYS A 438 -16.57 18.71 -22.23
N TYR A 439 -17.07 17.83 -21.36
CA TYR A 439 -18.19 16.94 -21.64
C TYR A 439 -19.48 17.72 -21.94
N MET A 440 -19.83 18.71 -21.12
CA MET A 440 -21.02 19.54 -21.37
C MET A 440 -20.88 20.37 -22.64
N ALA A 441 -19.68 20.90 -22.94
CA ALA A 441 -19.44 21.62 -24.18
C ALA A 441 -19.68 20.71 -25.41
N LEU A 442 -19.15 19.48 -25.37
CA LEU A 442 -19.33 18.48 -26.41
C LEU A 442 -20.81 18.05 -26.55
N LEU A 443 -21.49 17.75 -25.45
CA LEU A 443 -22.89 17.35 -25.44
C LEU A 443 -23.78 18.46 -26.02
N ASN A 444 -23.56 19.72 -25.62
CA ASN A 444 -24.30 20.87 -26.14
C ASN A 444 -24.09 21.07 -27.64
N LEU A 445 -22.87 20.87 -28.15
CA LEU A 445 -22.57 20.94 -29.58
C LEU A 445 -23.31 19.87 -30.38
N ARG A 446 -23.47 18.67 -29.81
CA ARG A 446 -24.25 17.59 -30.44
C ARG A 446 -25.75 17.89 -30.45
N ILE A 447 -26.28 18.49 -29.38
CA ILE A 447 -27.70 18.90 -29.31
C ILE A 447 -27.96 20.04 -30.31
N LYS A 448 -27.08 21.04 -30.34
CA LYS A 448 -27.21 22.21 -31.20
C LYS A 448 -25.84 22.68 -31.66
N TYR A 449 -25.54 22.45 -32.94
CA TYR A 449 -24.28 22.86 -33.53
C TYR A 449 -24.09 24.38 -33.51
N SER A 450 -22.87 24.81 -33.21
CA SER A 450 -22.43 26.19 -33.28
C SER A 450 -20.97 26.24 -33.70
N LYS A 451 -20.69 26.82 -34.87
CA LYS A 451 -19.34 26.91 -35.42
C LYS A 451 -18.35 27.56 -34.44
N ASN A 452 -18.74 28.67 -33.80
CA ASN A 452 -17.88 29.37 -32.85
C ASN A 452 -17.55 28.50 -31.63
N LYS A 453 -18.53 27.80 -31.06
CA LYS A 453 -18.31 26.88 -29.92
C LYS A 453 -17.51 25.65 -30.32
N TYR A 454 -17.69 25.17 -31.54
CA TYR A 454 -16.89 24.06 -32.09
C TYR A 454 -15.42 24.48 -32.17
N GLU A 455 -15.11 25.64 -32.77
CA GLU A 455 -13.74 26.13 -32.91
C GLU A 455 -13.09 26.43 -31.55
N GLU A 456 -13.85 26.93 -30.58
CA GLU A 456 -13.38 27.13 -29.20
C GLU A 456 -12.99 25.79 -28.55
N LEU A 457 -13.87 24.79 -28.62
CA LEU A 457 -13.62 23.47 -28.06
C LEU A 457 -12.49 22.75 -28.82
N GLU A 458 -12.41 22.89 -30.14
CA GLU A 458 -11.34 22.32 -30.96
C GLU A 458 -9.98 22.87 -30.54
N ARG A 459 -9.84 24.19 -30.33
CA ARG A 459 -8.60 24.79 -29.82
C ARG A 459 -8.23 24.24 -28.45
N LEU A 460 -9.19 24.16 -27.52
CA LEU A 460 -8.97 23.63 -26.17
C LEU A 460 -8.56 22.15 -26.17
N LEU A 461 -9.13 21.34 -27.07
CA LEU A 461 -8.86 19.91 -27.18
C LEU A 461 -7.57 19.59 -27.96
N LYS A 462 -7.21 20.41 -28.94
CA LYS A 462 -5.99 20.24 -29.74
C LYS A 462 -4.73 20.30 -28.88
N ASP A 463 -4.73 21.16 -27.86
CA ASP A 463 -3.61 21.32 -26.92
C ASP A 463 -3.65 20.29 -25.78
N SER A 464 -4.84 19.86 -25.35
CA SER A 464 -4.99 18.89 -24.26
C SER A 464 -4.84 17.41 -24.70
N LYS A 465 -4.83 17.13 -26.02
CA LYS A 465 -4.71 15.78 -26.62
C LYS A 465 -5.58 14.72 -25.94
N ASP A 466 -6.76 15.10 -25.47
CA ASP A 466 -7.73 14.15 -24.93
C ASP A 466 -8.36 13.38 -26.09
N THR A 467 -7.83 12.18 -26.33
CA THR A 467 -8.14 11.37 -27.51
C THR A 467 -9.62 11.01 -27.59
N TRP A 468 -10.32 10.89 -26.45
CA TRP A 468 -11.74 10.61 -26.46
C TRP A 468 -12.56 11.84 -26.87
N PHE A 469 -12.39 12.98 -26.20
CA PHE A 469 -13.14 14.20 -26.54
C PHE A 469 -12.84 14.66 -27.97
N TYR A 470 -11.57 14.63 -28.38
CA TYR A 470 -11.19 15.08 -29.72
C TYR A 470 -11.78 14.18 -30.82
N LYS A 471 -11.75 12.85 -30.63
CA LYS A 471 -12.39 11.91 -31.56
C LYS A 471 -13.89 12.18 -31.69
N ARG A 472 -14.57 12.41 -30.56
CA ARG A 472 -16.02 12.71 -30.56
C ARG A 472 -16.36 14.09 -31.13
N LEU A 473 -15.47 15.07 -30.97
CA LEU A 473 -15.64 16.37 -31.61
C LEU A 473 -15.57 16.26 -33.14
N LEU A 474 -14.61 15.49 -33.66
CA LEU A 474 -14.48 15.27 -35.10
C LEU A 474 -15.71 14.60 -35.73
N GLU A 475 -16.39 13.72 -34.99
CA GLU A 475 -17.64 13.08 -35.43
C GLU A 475 -18.79 14.09 -35.60
N ILE A 476 -18.79 15.20 -34.86
CA ILE A 476 -19.80 16.26 -34.99
C ILE A 476 -19.59 17.07 -36.28
N LYS A 477 -18.36 17.17 -36.79
CA LYS A 477 -18.04 17.92 -38.02
C LYS A 477 -18.54 17.23 -39.30
N VAL A 478 -18.77 15.92 -39.25
CA VAL A 478 -19.11 15.07 -40.40
C VAL A 478 -20.63 14.93 -40.58
N ASN A 479 -21.42 15.38 -39.61
CA ASN A 479 -22.89 15.48 -39.66
C ASN A 479 -23.31 16.95 -39.72
#